data_AF-A0A562ZP01-F1
#
_entry.id   AF-A0A562ZP01-F1
#
_cell.length_a   1.000
_cell.length_b   1.000
_cell.length_c   1.000
_cell.angle_alpha   90.00
_cell.angle_beta   90.00
_cell.angle_gamma   90.00
#
_symmetry.space_group_name_H-M   'P 1'
#
loop_
_entity.id
_entity.type
_entity.pdbx_description
1 polymer ?
#
loop_
_entity_poly.entity_id
_entity_poly.type
_entity_poly.pdbx_seq_one_letter_code
_entity_poly.pdbx_strand_id
1 'polypeptide(L)'
;MTIRAISPRSAAFVTLMAAAAALTGCYVVPLQQPQPGPAVIHVPTPPPPGPVTFTARLYPSNDLASQYGMVGALVTNDLNGRGHFSTNIGGEAFTGEATRHAGSPRDGVANGAGNRGGYINCRYTMNSPTLGTGTCRLSTGATFTMHVGS
;
A
#
# COMPACT_ATOMS: atom_id res chain seq x y z
N MET A 1 -66.55 -8.12 -73.81
CA MET A 1 -65.40 -7.87 -72.91
C MET A 1 -64.65 -6.67 -73.45
N THR A 2 -64.83 -5.49 -72.84
CA THR A 2 -64.12 -4.26 -73.21
C THR A 2 -63.61 -3.62 -71.93
N ILE A 3 -62.31 -3.73 -71.73
CA ILE A 3 -61.55 -3.17 -70.62
C ILE A 3 -61.54 -1.64 -70.79
N ARG A 4 -62.15 -0.92 -69.85
CA ARG A 4 -62.19 0.55 -69.87
C ARG A 4 -60.80 1.07 -69.45
N ALA A 5 -60.06 1.60 -70.43
CA ALA A 5 -58.74 2.18 -70.23
C ALA A 5 -58.83 3.35 -69.23
N ILE A 6 -58.16 3.21 -68.09
CA ILE A 6 -58.05 4.25 -67.06
C ILE A 6 -57.15 5.35 -67.62
N SER A 7 -57.66 6.58 -67.62
CA SER A 7 -56.95 7.73 -68.19
C SER A 7 -55.64 8.00 -67.43
N PRO A 8 -54.55 8.39 -68.12
CA PRO A 8 -53.25 8.62 -67.50
C PRO A 8 -53.27 9.73 -66.43
N ARG A 9 -54.25 10.64 -66.54
CA ARG A 9 -54.46 11.73 -65.58
C ARG A 9 -54.99 11.22 -64.24
N SER A 10 -55.87 10.21 -64.24
CA SER A 10 -56.44 9.64 -63.02
C SER A 10 -55.42 8.82 -62.23
N ALA A 11 -54.50 8.14 -62.92
CA ALA A 11 -53.41 7.41 -62.28
C ALA A 11 -52.41 8.35 -61.59
N ALA A 12 -52.13 9.51 -62.19
CA ALA A 12 -51.23 10.52 -61.63
C ALA A 12 -51.76 11.15 -60.32
N PHE A 13 -53.08 11.30 -60.18
CA PHE A 13 -53.66 11.85 -58.94
C PHE A 13 -53.60 10.88 -57.76
N VAL A 14 -53.76 9.58 -58.01
CA VAL A 14 -53.69 8.56 -56.93
C VAL A 14 -52.26 8.39 -56.43
N THR A 15 -51.26 8.42 -57.33
CA THR A 15 -49.85 8.34 -56.92
C THR A 15 -49.41 9.58 -56.13
N LEU A 16 -49.90 10.77 -56.48
CA LEU A 16 -49.57 12.00 -55.76
C LEU A 16 -50.15 12.01 -54.33
N MET A 17 -51.38 11.52 -54.15
CA MET A 17 -52.01 11.43 -52.83
C MET A 17 -51.33 10.38 -51.93
N ALA A 18 -50.93 9.23 -52.48
CA ALA A 18 -50.20 8.21 -51.72
C ALA A 18 -48.81 8.72 -51.26
N ALA A 19 -48.13 9.52 -52.09
CA ALA A 19 -46.86 10.12 -51.74
C ALA A 19 -46.99 11.16 -50.60
N ALA A 20 -48.07 11.96 -50.60
CA ALA A 20 -48.30 12.95 -49.55
C ALA A 20 -48.58 12.32 -48.17
N ALA A 21 -49.28 11.19 -48.13
CA ALA A 21 -49.54 10.47 -46.87
C ALA A 21 -48.26 9.87 -46.27
N ALA A 22 -47.31 9.42 -47.10
CA ALA A 22 -46.04 8.86 -46.62
C ALA A 22 -45.11 9.90 -45.98
N LEU A 23 -45.23 11.19 -46.35
CA LEU A 23 -44.36 12.26 -45.81
C LEU A 23 -44.82 12.85 -44.48
N THR A 24 -46.03 12.56 -44.00
CA THR A 24 -46.58 13.21 -42.78
C THR A 24 -46.41 12.38 -41.50
N GLY A 25 -45.65 11.29 -41.55
CA GLY A 25 -45.25 10.54 -40.36
C GLY A 25 -44.24 11.30 -39.52
N CYS A 26 -44.68 12.17 -38.61
CA CYS A 26 -43.83 12.80 -37.61
C CYS A 26 -43.40 11.74 -36.58
N TYR A 27 -42.28 11.05 -36.80
CA TYR A 27 -41.68 10.19 -35.80
C TYR A 27 -40.90 11.04 -34.80
N VAL A 28 -41.38 11.14 -33.57
CA VAL A 28 -40.68 11.82 -32.47
C VAL A 28 -39.73 10.81 -31.83
N VAL A 29 -38.43 10.95 -32.10
CA VAL A 29 -37.37 10.20 -31.39
C VAL A 29 -37.11 10.91 -30.06
N PRO A 30 -37.27 10.26 -28.89
CA PRO A 30 -36.82 10.83 -27.64
C PRO A 30 -35.28 10.87 -27.65
N LEU A 31 -34.70 12.06 -27.81
CA LEU A 31 -33.28 12.28 -27.55
C LEU A 31 -33.14 12.53 -26.04
N GLN A 32 -32.82 11.48 -25.29
CA GLN A 32 -32.41 11.59 -23.90
C GLN A 32 -31.07 12.34 -23.87
N GLN A 33 -31.09 13.63 -23.57
CA GLN A 33 -29.86 14.38 -23.31
C GLN A 33 -29.19 13.78 -22.06
N PRO A 34 -27.91 13.38 -22.09
CA PRO A 34 -27.21 12.94 -20.90
C PRO A 34 -27.12 14.11 -19.92
N GLN A 35 -27.98 14.12 -18.90
CA GLN A 35 -27.85 15.01 -17.75
C GLN A 35 -26.48 14.74 -17.13
N PRO A 36 -25.58 15.74 -17.00
CA PRO A 36 -24.38 15.57 -16.20
C PRO A 36 -24.84 15.27 -14.77
N GLY A 37 -24.63 14.03 -14.32
CA GLY A 37 -24.83 13.68 -12.92
C GLY A 37 -23.97 14.57 -12.02
N PRO A 38 -24.35 14.77 -10.75
CA PRO A 38 -23.51 15.52 -9.82
C PRO A 38 -22.09 14.95 -9.82
N ALA A 39 -21.10 15.81 -10.06
CA ALA A 39 -19.70 15.42 -10.00
C ALA A 39 -19.39 14.94 -8.58
N VAL A 40 -19.22 13.62 -8.43
CA VAL A 40 -18.79 13.02 -7.16
C VAL A 40 -17.32 13.38 -6.97
N ILE A 41 -17.06 14.43 -6.20
CA ILE A 41 -15.72 14.75 -5.72
C ILE A 41 -15.28 13.58 -4.82
N HIS A 42 -14.48 12.66 -5.37
CA HIS A 42 -13.78 11.68 -4.57
C HIS A 42 -12.68 12.40 -3.79
N VAL A 43 -12.94 12.70 -2.52
CA VAL A 43 -11.88 13.09 -1.59
C VAL A 43 -11.07 11.84 -1.28
N PRO A 44 -9.77 11.76 -1.62
CA PRO A 44 -8.96 10.61 -1.27
C PRO A 44 -8.87 10.51 0.26
N THR A 45 -9.38 9.43 0.83
CA THR A 45 -9.10 9.09 2.23
C THR A 45 -7.62 8.74 2.38
N PRO A 46 -6.91 9.27 3.40
CA PRO A 46 -5.52 8.91 3.66
C PRO A 46 -5.38 7.40 3.84
N PRO A 47 -4.30 6.77 3.32
CA PRO A 47 -4.05 5.36 3.56
C PRO A 47 -3.90 5.11 5.07
N PRO A 48 -4.41 3.98 5.59
CA PRO A 48 -4.21 3.62 6.99
C PRO A 48 -2.71 3.50 7.31
N PRO A 49 -2.29 3.84 8.54
CA PRO A 49 -0.89 3.69 8.97
C PRO A 49 -0.41 2.25 8.77
N GLY A 50 0.61 2.08 7.93
CA GLY A 50 1.26 0.78 7.70
C GLY A 50 2.43 0.53 8.65
N PRO A 51 2.93 -0.72 8.74
CA PRO A 51 4.14 -1.05 9.48
C PRO A 51 5.31 -0.17 9.03
N VAL A 52 6.13 0.26 9.99
CA VAL A 52 7.29 1.12 9.72
C VAL A 52 8.57 0.35 10.01
N THR A 53 9.44 0.25 9.01
CA THR A 53 10.75 -0.39 9.15
C THR A 53 11.83 0.66 9.34
N PHE A 54 12.64 0.48 10.37
CA PHE A 54 13.81 1.31 10.67
C PHE A 54 15.07 0.49 10.50
N THR A 55 16.13 1.16 10.06
CA THR A 55 17.47 0.57 10.10
C THR A 55 18.13 0.89 11.43
N ALA A 56 18.90 -0.06 11.95
CA ALA A 56 19.72 0.14 13.12
C ALA A 56 21.17 -0.24 12.79
N ARG A 57 22.11 0.61 13.20
CA ARG A 57 23.54 0.37 13.06
C ARG A 57 24.12 -0.01 14.40
N LEU A 58 24.80 -1.14 14.43
CA LEU A 58 25.44 -1.74 15.59
C LEU A 58 26.95 -1.51 15.47
N TYR A 59 27.48 -0.67 16.34
CA TYR A 59 28.89 -0.32 16.44
C TYR A 59 29.55 -1.18 17.51
N PRO A 60 30.71 -1.82 17.23
CA PRO A 60 31.44 -2.56 18.25
C PRO A 60 31.74 -1.71 19.49
N SER A 61 31.52 -2.29 20.67
CA SER A 61 31.84 -1.64 21.95
C SER A 61 32.81 -2.44 22.82
N ASN A 62 33.29 -3.59 22.35
CA ASN A 62 34.34 -4.39 22.98
C ASN A 62 35.14 -5.20 21.93
N ASP A 63 36.27 -5.77 22.35
CA ASP A 63 37.18 -6.51 21.45
C ASP A 63 36.52 -7.73 20.78
N LEU A 64 35.58 -8.39 21.48
CA LEU A 64 34.81 -9.50 20.92
C LEU A 64 33.91 -9.02 19.77
N ALA A 65 33.32 -7.83 19.89
CA ALA A 65 32.49 -7.24 18.83
C ALA A 65 33.32 -6.69 17.67
N SER A 66 34.54 -6.19 17.94
CA SER A 66 35.43 -5.62 16.93
C SER A 66 35.73 -6.59 15.78
N GLN A 67 35.75 -7.90 16.07
CA GLN A 67 35.96 -8.95 15.07
C GLN A 67 34.84 -9.04 14.03
N TYR A 68 33.62 -8.61 14.37
CA TYR A 68 32.48 -8.61 13.46
C TYR A 68 32.33 -7.28 12.70
N GLY A 69 32.97 -6.21 13.17
CA GLY A 69 32.84 -4.87 12.61
C GLY A 69 31.44 -4.28 12.76
N MET A 70 31.11 -3.37 11.85
CA MET A 70 29.81 -2.71 11.80
C MET A 70 28.71 -3.65 11.31
N VAL A 71 27.64 -3.75 12.08
CA VAL A 71 26.51 -4.63 11.75
C VAL A 71 25.26 -3.80 11.47
N GLY A 72 24.53 -4.19 10.41
CA GLY A 72 23.19 -3.68 10.12
C GLY A 72 22.10 -4.56 10.75
N ALA A 73 21.10 -3.92 11.33
CA ALA A 73 19.88 -4.56 11.81
C ALA A 73 18.65 -3.86 11.27
N LEU A 74 17.56 -4.60 11.15
CA LEU A 74 16.25 -4.09 10.74
C LEU A 74 15.27 -4.28 11.90
N VAL A 75 14.52 -3.23 12.17
CA VAL A 75 13.44 -3.22 13.17
C VAL A 75 12.16 -2.78 12.48
N THR A 76 11.21 -3.71 12.33
CA THR A 76 9.88 -3.40 11.82
C THR A 76 8.94 -3.18 13.00
N ASN A 77 8.33 -2.01 13.11
CA ASN A 77 7.28 -1.73 14.08
C ASN A 77 5.92 -1.88 13.41
N ASP A 78 5.13 -2.84 13.86
CA ASP A 78 3.81 -3.13 13.27
C ASP A 78 2.69 -2.25 13.84
N LEU A 79 3.05 -1.16 14.54
CA LEU A 79 2.16 -0.16 15.16
C LEU A 79 1.17 -0.71 16.21
N ASN A 80 1.24 -2.00 16.52
CA ASN A 80 0.39 -2.70 17.49
C ASN A 80 1.13 -3.04 18.81
N GLY A 81 2.25 -2.37 19.08
CA GLY A 81 3.08 -2.61 20.27
C GLY A 81 4.03 -3.80 20.18
N ARG A 82 3.97 -4.56 19.08
CA ARG A 82 4.93 -5.60 18.69
C ARG A 82 5.62 -5.20 17.40
N GLY A 83 6.84 -5.67 17.23
CA GLY A 83 7.65 -5.49 16.05
C GLY A 83 8.55 -6.69 15.82
N HIS A 84 9.22 -6.70 14.67
CA HIS A 84 10.14 -7.74 14.26
C HIS A 84 11.57 -7.20 14.20
N PHE A 85 12.51 -7.99 14.70
CA PHE A 85 13.93 -7.69 14.66
C PHE A 85 14.66 -8.71 13.78
N SER A 86 15.57 -8.24 12.93
CA SER A 86 16.49 -9.11 12.20
C SER A 86 17.87 -8.49 12.02
N THR A 87 18.91 -9.32 12.05
CA THR A 87 20.29 -8.92 11.76
C THR A 87 21.13 -10.12 11.31
N ASN A 88 22.27 -9.87 10.68
CA ASN A 88 23.25 -10.91 10.35
C ASN A 88 24.61 -10.55 10.94
N ILE A 89 25.17 -11.43 11.77
CA ILE A 89 26.45 -11.21 12.47
C ILE A 89 27.29 -12.47 12.36
N GLY A 90 28.52 -12.34 11.85
CA GLY A 90 29.44 -13.47 11.74
C GLY A 90 28.88 -14.66 10.96
N GLY A 91 28.09 -14.38 9.91
CA GLY A 91 27.45 -15.37 9.05
C GLY A 91 26.21 -16.05 9.64
N GLU A 92 25.74 -15.63 10.82
CA GLU A 92 24.50 -16.12 11.43
C GLU A 92 23.39 -15.08 11.35
N ALA A 93 22.24 -15.55 10.90
CA ALA A 93 21.04 -14.74 10.84
C ALA A 93 20.30 -14.86 12.18
N PHE A 94 20.08 -13.71 12.82
CA PHE A 94 19.29 -13.58 14.03
C PHE A 94 17.92 -12.99 13.68
N THR A 95 16.86 -13.62 14.15
CA THR A 95 15.49 -13.14 13.97
C THR A 95 14.71 -13.24 15.28
N GLY A 96 13.81 -12.30 15.50
CA GLY A 96 12.93 -12.33 16.67
C GLY A 96 12.02 -11.11 16.75
N GLU A 97 11.77 -10.66 17.97
CA GLU A 97 10.74 -9.68 18.28
C GLU A 97 11.32 -8.42 18.91
N ALA A 98 10.72 -7.28 18.58
CA ALA A 98 10.94 -5.98 19.18
C ALA A 98 9.66 -5.55 19.90
N THR A 99 9.75 -5.15 21.15
CA THR A 99 8.59 -4.77 21.97
C THR A 99 8.90 -3.51 22.77
N ARG A 100 7.91 -2.64 22.94
CA ARG A 100 8.01 -1.49 23.84
C ARG A 100 7.92 -1.94 25.30
N HIS A 101 8.73 -1.35 26.17
CA HIS A 101 8.65 -1.65 27.59
C HIS A 101 7.31 -1.18 28.17
N ALA A 102 6.66 -2.01 28.98
CA ALA A 102 5.41 -1.64 29.64
C ALA A 102 5.62 -0.39 30.53
N GLY A 103 4.83 0.66 30.33
CA GLY A 103 4.94 1.90 31.08
C GLY A 103 5.97 2.92 30.57
N SER A 104 6.74 2.61 29.51
CA SER A 104 7.58 3.61 28.82
C SER A 104 7.27 3.63 27.32
N PRO A 105 6.83 4.78 26.75
CA PRO A 105 6.56 4.88 25.32
C PRO A 105 7.86 4.91 24.49
N ARG A 106 9.02 5.13 25.12
CA ARG A 106 10.31 5.33 24.45
C ARG A 106 11.22 4.13 24.56
N ASP A 107 11.17 3.42 25.69
CA ASP A 107 12.04 2.28 25.93
C ASP A 107 11.48 1.01 25.31
N GLY A 108 12.37 0.10 24.95
CA GLY A 108 12.01 -1.17 24.37
C GLY A 108 13.15 -2.17 24.40
N VAL A 109 12.80 -3.40 24.05
CA VAL A 109 13.72 -4.52 23.91
C VAL A 109 13.55 -5.14 22.54
N ALA A 110 14.65 -5.56 21.93
CA ALA A 110 14.65 -6.32 20.69
C ALA A 110 15.54 -7.54 20.88
N ASN A 111 14.97 -8.74 20.79
CA ASN A 111 15.70 -9.98 21.01
C ASN A 111 15.58 -10.85 19.76
N GLY A 112 16.66 -11.57 19.45
CA GLY A 112 16.71 -12.47 18.31
C GLY A 112 17.38 -13.78 18.65
N ALA A 113 16.86 -14.87 18.10
CA ALA A 113 17.51 -16.17 18.11
C ALA A 113 18.22 -16.39 16.76
N GLY A 114 19.43 -16.91 16.82
CA GLY A 114 20.25 -17.23 15.68
C GLY A 114 19.95 -18.62 15.14
N ASN A 115 20.11 -18.81 13.83
CA ASN A 115 19.91 -20.11 13.18
C ASN A 115 20.95 -21.17 13.58
N ARG A 116 22.02 -20.82 14.31
CA ARG A 116 23.01 -21.75 14.88
C ARG A 116 22.91 -21.87 16.40
N GLY A 117 21.83 -21.39 17.00
CA GLY A 117 21.58 -21.44 18.45
C GLY A 117 22.19 -20.28 19.23
N GLY A 118 22.77 -19.27 18.57
CA GLY A 118 23.13 -18.01 19.22
C GLY A 118 21.89 -17.22 19.64
N TYR A 119 22.08 -16.20 20.47
CA TYR A 119 21.04 -15.19 20.73
C TYR A 119 21.66 -13.80 20.80
N ILE A 120 20.83 -12.80 20.56
CA ILE A 120 21.16 -11.39 20.71
C ILE A 120 20.05 -10.70 21.49
N ASN A 121 20.44 -9.92 22.50
CA ASN A 121 19.52 -9.14 23.31
C ASN A 121 19.87 -7.67 23.20
N CYS A 122 18.91 -6.85 22.79
CA CYS A 122 19.05 -5.42 22.63
C CYS A 122 18.10 -4.69 23.57
N ARG A 123 18.60 -3.63 24.20
CA ARG A 123 17.82 -2.63 24.93
C ARG A 123 17.96 -1.30 24.22
N TYR A 124 16.85 -0.57 24.06
CA TYR A 124 16.89 0.70 23.35
C TYR A 124 15.91 1.71 23.94
N THR A 125 16.24 2.98 23.71
CA THR A 125 15.43 4.13 24.02
C THR A 125 15.27 4.94 22.74
N MET A 126 14.03 5.26 22.38
CA MET A 126 13.71 6.12 21.25
C MET A 126 13.65 7.58 21.68
N ASN A 127 14.42 8.42 21.00
CA ASN A 127 14.40 9.87 21.17
C ASN A 127 13.30 10.52 20.34
N SER A 128 12.99 9.94 19.17
CA SER A 128 11.90 10.34 18.28
C SER A 128 11.15 9.09 17.76
N PRO A 129 10.10 9.22 16.92
CA PRO A 129 9.42 8.05 16.35
C PRO A 129 10.34 7.15 15.50
N THR A 130 11.43 7.68 14.95
CA THR A 130 12.32 6.98 14.01
C THR A 130 13.79 6.97 14.44
N LEU A 131 14.19 7.76 15.45
CA LEU A 131 15.55 7.79 15.99
C LEU A 131 15.62 7.33 17.44
N GLY A 132 16.68 6.58 17.74
CA GLY A 132 16.96 6.10 19.08
C GLY A 132 18.38 5.62 19.24
N THR A 133 18.72 5.25 20.46
CA THR A 133 20.00 4.64 20.81
C THR A 133 19.78 3.46 21.73
N GLY A 134 20.76 2.58 21.82
CA GLY A 134 20.65 1.39 22.64
C GLY A 134 21.95 0.63 22.74
N THR A 135 21.86 -0.56 23.31
CA THR A 135 22.97 -1.51 23.38
C THR A 135 22.47 -2.91 23.07
N CYS A 136 23.31 -3.71 22.41
CA CYS A 136 23.04 -5.10 22.11
C CYS A 136 24.15 -5.99 22.64
N ARG A 137 23.80 -7.18 23.11
CA ARG A 137 24.75 -8.18 23.57
C ARG A 137 24.43 -9.53 22.93
N LEU A 138 25.44 -10.14 22.31
CA LEU A 138 25.35 -11.50 21.80
C LEU A 138 25.60 -12.53 22.91
N SER A 139 25.17 -13.76 22.67
CA SER A 139 25.46 -14.92 23.51
C SER A 139 26.96 -15.17 23.73
N THR A 140 27.80 -14.75 22.78
CA THR A 140 29.28 -14.82 22.87
C THR A 140 29.89 -13.81 23.82
N GLY A 141 29.12 -12.82 24.30
CA GLY A 141 29.62 -11.69 25.08
C GLY A 141 30.07 -10.49 24.25
N ALA A 142 30.00 -10.56 22.91
CA ALA A 142 30.19 -9.40 22.06
C ALA A 142 29.11 -8.35 22.34
N THR A 143 29.52 -7.09 22.53
CA THR A 143 28.64 -5.98 22.85
C THR A 143 28.72 -4.90 21.78
N PHE A 144 27.57 -4.35 21.43
CA PHE A 144 27.45 -3.30 20.41
C PHE A 144 26.67 -2.12 20.96
N THR A 145 27.11 -0.91 20.61
CA THR A 145 26.30 0.30 20.73
C THR A 145 25.36 0.37 19.53
N MET A 146 24.07 0.51 19.78
CA MET A 146 23.05 0.55 18.74
C MET A 146 22.60 1.99 18.49
N HIS A 147 22.53 2.37 17.22
CA HIS A 147 21.92 3.60 16.75
C HIS A 147 20.75 3.25 15.84
N VAL A 148 19.54 3.61 16.26
CA VAL A 148 18.31 3.42 15.49
C VAL A 148 18.04 4.70 14.72
N GLY A 149 17.84 4.59 13.42
CA GLY A 149 17.61 5.73 12.54
C GLY A 149 17.40 5.29 11.10
N SER A 150 16.43 5.90 10.44
CA SER A 150 16.28 5.86 8.98
C SER A 150 17.00 7.04 8.35
#